data_AF-E9J9V3-F1
#
_entry.id   AF-E9J9V3-F1
#
_cell.length_a   1.000
_cell.length_b   1.000
_cell.length_c   1.000
_cell.angle_alpha   90.00
_cell.angle_beta   90.00
_cell.angle_gamma   90.00
#
_symmetry.space_group_name_H-M   'P 1'
#
loop_
_entity.id
_entity.type
_entity.pdbx_description
1 polymer ?
#
loop_
_entity_poly.entity_id
_entity_poly.type
_entity_poly.pdbx_seq_one_letter_code
_entity_poly.pdbx_strand_id
1 'polypeptide(L)'
;MEAHEIIDRGNNNSNIAVSMKHNSGPLPRNLDYNPSQYRKITFKGILFTLDKRDNCCILNDGSICTIINIFMANDSYYLVVNKFLQVHDFYDI
;
A
#
# COMPACT_ATOMS: atom_id res chain seq x y z
N MET A 1 11.91 -4.20 -3.22
CA MET A 1 10.64 -3.47 -3.21
C MET A 1 9.57 -4.47 -3.57
N GLU A 2 8.68 -4.75 -2.63
CA GLU A 2 7.64 -5.77 -2.78
C GLU A 2 6.29 -5.08 -2.96
N ALA A 3 5.47 -5.59 -3.87
CA ALA A 3 4.10 -5.13 -4.08
C ALA A 3 3.15 -6.18 -3.53
N HIS A 4 2.23 -5.76 -2.66
CA HIS A 4 1.18 -6.62 -2.12
C HIS A 4 -0.15 -6.28 -2.80
N GLU A 5 -0.84 -7.31 -3.25
CA GLU A 5 -2.16 -7.21 -3.88
C GLU A 5 -3.26 -7.09 -2.82
N ILE A 6 -4.21 -6.18 -3.04
CA ILE A 6 -5.46 -6.13 -2.27
C ILE A 6 -6.54 -6.83 -3.09
N ILE A 7 -6.86 -8.09 -2.74
CA ILE A 7 -7.88 -8.89 -3.43
C ILE A 7 -9.26 -8.67 -2.81
N ASP A 8 -10.25 -8.29 -3.61
CA ASP A 8 -11.68 -8.37 -3.27
C ASP A 8 -12.36 -9.48 -4.08
N ARG A 9 -12.96 -10.47 -3.41
CA ARG A 9 -13.59 -11.67 -4.02
C ARG A 9 -15.09 -11.75 -3.75
N GLY A 10 -15.82 -10.64 -3.81
CA GLY A 10 -17.29 -10.69 -3.69
C GLY A 10 -18.04 -9.37 -3.86
N ASN A 11 -18.71 -9.24 -5.01
CA ASN A 11 -20.06 -8.68 -5.24
C ASN A 11 -20.53 -7.39 -4.52
N ASN A 12 -20.69 -6.31 -5.31
CA ASN A 12 -21.70 -5.23 -5.21
C ASN A 12 -21.76 -4.30 -3.97
N ASN A 13 -20.63 -3.93 -3.38
CA ASN A 13 -20.51 -2.66 -2.65
C ASN A 13 -19.03 -2.26 -2.68
N SER A 14 -18.64 -1.39 -3.63
CA SER A 14 -17.26 -0.99 -3.84
C SER A 14 -16.74 -0.18 -2.64
N ASN A 15 -16.32 -0.87 -1.57
CA ASN A 15 -15.68 -0.30 -0.39
C ASN A 15 -14.24 0.14 -0.66
N ILE A 16 -13.84 0.19 -1.95
CA ILE A 16 -12.57 0.71 -2.42
C ILE A 16 -12.79 2.13 -2.91
N ALA A 17 -12.16 3.09 -2.24
CA ALA A 17 -12.12 4.48 -2.67
C ALA A 17 -10.68 4.96 -2.74
N VAL A 18 -10.26 5.47 -3.89
CA VAL A 18 -8.92 6.05 -4.07
C VAL A 18 -9.00 7.55 -4.29
N SER A 19 -7.98 8.29 -3.83
CA SER A 19 -7.92 9.73 -4.03
C SER A 19 -6.48 10.24 -4.16
N MET A 20 -6.36 11.51 -4.55
CA MET A 20 -5.08 12.20 -4.72
C MET A 20 -4.17 11.48 -5.72
N LYS A 21 -4.60 11.44 -6.99
CA LYS A 21 -3.81 10.85 -8.08
C LYS A 21 -2.44 11.51 -8.19
N HIS A 22 -1.41 10.72 -8.44
CA HIS A 22 -0.05 11.18 -8.72
C HIS A 22 0.66 10.24 -9.70
N ASN A 23 1.91 10.53 -10.04
CA ASN A 23 2.71 9.80 -11.03
C ASN A 23 4.19 9.67 -10.63
N SER A 24 4.53 9.92 -9.37
CA SER A 24 5.92 10.03 -8.90
C SER A 24 6.30 9.03 -7.81
N GLY A 25 5.44 8.05 -7.54
CA GLY A 25 5.73 6.96 -6.61
C GLY A 25 6.57 5.86 -7.26
N PRO A 26 7.34 5.11 -6.44
CA PRO A 26 8.16 4.01 -6.94
C PRO A 26 7.28 2.83 -7.40
N LEU A 27 7.68 2.17 -8.48
CA LEU A 27 6.97 1.05 -9.08
C LEU A 27 7.87 -0.20 -9.17
N PRO A 28 7.29 -1.41 -9.10
CA PRO A 28 7.99 -2.65 -9.45
C PRO A 28 8.61 -2.58 -10.86
N ARG A 29 9.79 -3.17 -11.05
CA ARG A 29 10.55 -3.12 -12.31
C ARG A 29 9.87 -3.82 -13.49
N ASN A 30 8.91 -4.70 -13.22
CA ASN A 30 8.31 -5.61 -14.21
C ASN A 30 6.94 -5.10 -14.70
N LEU A 31 6.72 -3.78 -14.69
CA LEU A 31 5.50 -3.17 -15.22
C LEU A 31 5.80 -2.59 -16.61
N ASP A 32 5.10 -3.09 -17.63
CA ASP A 32 5.28 -2.67 -19.03
C ASP A 32 4.59 -1.32 -19.36
N TYR A 33 3.94 -0.70 -18.38
CA TYR A 33 3.23 0.56 -18.52
C TYR A 33 3.33 1.40 -17.25
N ASN A 34 2.93 2.68 -17.33
CA ASN A 34 2.86 3.56 -16.17
C ASN A 34 1.46 3.53 -15.55
N PRO A 35 1.23 2.76 -14.46
CA PRO A 35 -0.08 2.65 -13.83
C PRO A 35 -0.55 3.97 -13.21
N SER A 36 -1.86 4.10 -13.01
CA SER A 36 -2.39 5.19 -12.19
C SER A 36 -1.98 4.98 -10.73
N GLN A 37 -1.44 6.02 -10.11
CA GLN A 37 -0.98 5.98 -8.72
C GLN A 37 -1.78 6.95 -7.86
N TYR A 38 -1.90 6.65 -6.57
CA TYR A 38 -2.76 7.38 -5.63
C TYR A 38 -2.02 7.63 -4.31
N ARG A 39 -2.37 8.68 -3.58
CA ARG A 39 -1.80 8.90 -2.24
C ARG A 39 -2.63 8.25 -1.15
N LYS A 40 -3.88 7.89 -1.43
CA LYS A 40 -4.83 7.32 -0.46
C LYS A 40 -5.68 6.23 -1.10
N ILE A 41 -5.89 5.14 -0.37
CA ILE A 41 -6.88 4.11 -0.67
C ILE A 41 -7.60 3.72 0.61
N THR A 42 -8.92 3.78 0.60
CA THR A 42 -9.77 3.20 1.64
C THR A 42 -10.22 1.83 1.16
N PHE A 43 -10.04 0.80 1.97
CA PHE A 43 -10.52 -0.56 1.69
C PHE A 43 -11.15 -1.14 2.95
N LYS A 44 -12.41 -1.60 2.85
CA LYS A 44 -13.15 -2.18 3.98
C LYS A 44 -13.14 -1.28 5.24
N GLY A 45 -13.23 0.04 5.03
CA GLY A 45 -13.20 1.05 6.10
C GLY A 45 -11.80 1.37 6.65
N ILE A 46 -10.75 0.70 6.19
CA ILE A 46 -9.36 0.97 6.57
C ILE A 46 -8.76 1.96 5.57
N LEU A 47 -8.20 3.06 6.06
CA LEU A 47 -7.47 4.04 5.26
C LEU A 47 -5.98 3.67 5.20
N PHE A 48 -5.47 3.50 4.00
CA PHE A 48 -4.05 3.44 3.70
C PHE A 48 -3.62 4.74 3.01
N THR A 49 -2.54 5.35 3.48
CA THR A 49 -2.06 6.64 2.98
C THR A 49 -0.55 6.63 2.82
N LEU A 50 -0.04 7.53 1.97
CA LEU A 50 1.41 7.82 1.85
C LEU A 50 1.86 8.94 2.81
N ASP A 51 1.01 9.38 3.72
CA ASP A 51 1.37 10.34 4.77
C ASP A 51 2.28 9.68 5.81
N LYS A 52 3.45 10.27 6.08
CA LYS A 52 4.47 9.69 6.97
C LYS A 52 3.97 9.37 8.39
N ARG A 53 2.87 9.99 8.84
CA ARG A 53 2.30 9.71 10.17
C ARG A 53 1.48 8.43 10.20
N ASP A 54 0.86 8.06 9.07
CA ASP A 54 -0.16 7.02 8.97
C ASP A 54 0.10 6.02 7.81
N ASN A 55 1.35 5.91 7.35
CA ASN A 55 1.72 5.05 6.22
C ASN A 55 2.30 3.70 6.63
N CYS A 56 2.06 3.22 7.85
CA CYS A 56 2.50 1.89 8.26
C CYS A 56 1.34 0.87 8.24
N CYS A 57 1.67 -0.39 8.00
CA CYS A 57 0.75 -1.50 8.16
C CYS A 57 1.47 -2.74 8.68
N ILE A 58 0.71 -3.67 9.25
CA ILE A 58 1.22 -4.99 9.67
C ILE A 58 0.66 -6.02 8.69
N LEU A 59 1.55 -6.81 8.09
CA LEU A 59 1.18 -7.92 7.22
C LEU A 59 0.75 -9.14 8.05
N ASN A 60 0.08 -10.11 7.41
CA ASN A 60 -0.35 -11.34 8.09
C ASN A 60 0.80 -12.17 8.68
N ASP A 61 2.03 -11.98 8.18
CA ASP A 61 3.24 -12.61 8.71
C ASP A 61 3.84 -11.87 9.92
N GLY A 62 3.18 -10.81 10.40
CA GLY A 62 3.63 -9.95 11.51
C GLY A 62 4.64 -8.88 11.10
N SER A 63 5.08 -8.84 9.84
CA SER A 63 6.03 -7.84 9.36
C SER A 63 5.40 -6.45 9.39
N ILE A 64 6.06 -5.51 10.07
CA ILE A 64 5.73 -4.10 10.02
C ILE A 64 6.30 -3.53 8.72
N CYS A 65 5.47 -2.84 7.96
CA CYS A 65 5.83 -2.29 6.67
C CYS A 65 5.45 -0.82 6.57
N THR A 66 6.24 -0.06 5.82
CA THR A 66 5.93 1.31 5.42
C THR A 66 5.46 1.31 3.97
N ILE A 67 4.26 1.84 3.74
CA ILE A 67 3.66 2.03 2.42
C ILE A 67 4.33 3.23 1.75
N ILE A 68 4.89 2.98 0.57
CA ILE A 68 5.64 3.98 -0.21
C ILE A 68 4.97 4.29 -1.54
N ASN A 69 4.04 3.45 -2.01
CA ASN A 69 3.21 3.76 -3.16
C ASN A 69 1.89 2.98 -3.14
N ILE A 70 0.90 3.51 -3.84
CA ILE A 70 -0.37 2.84 -4.14
C ILE A 70 -0.61 2.99 -5.64
N PHE A 71 -0.78 1.88 -6.36
CA PHE A 71 -1.03 1.92 -7.80
C PHE A 71 -2.09 0.90 -8.23
N MET A 72 -2.73 1.16 -9.37
CA MET A 72 -3.68 0.24 -9.99
C MET A 72 -3.07 -0.41 -11.22
N ALA A 73 -3.09 -1.74 -11.25
CA ALA A 73 -2.65 -2.54 -12.38
C ALA A 73 -3.59 -3.74 -12.57
N ASN A 74 -3.91 -4.11 -13.80
CA ASN A 74 -4.73 -5.29 -14.12
C ASN A 74 -6.03 -5.33 -13.27
N ASP A 75 -6.76 -4.22 -13.25
CA ASP A 75 -8.01 -4.02 -12.49
C ASP A 75 -7.92 -4.23 -10.97
N SER A 76 -6.71 -4.27 -10.42
CA SER A 76 -6.43 -4.49 -8.99
C SER A 76 -5.58 -3.36 -8.42
N TYR A 77 -5.73 -3.10 -7.11
CA TYR A 77 -4.92 -2.13 -6.40
C TYR A 77 -3.80 -2.82 -5.63
N TYR A 78 -2.61 -2.23 -5.70
CA TYR A 78 -1.40 -2.74 -5.07
C TYR A 78 -0.81 -1.70 -4.12
N LEU A 79 -0.33 -2.19 -2.98
CA LEU A 79 0.50 -1.43 -2.06
C LEU A 79 1.96 -1.79 -2.32
N VAL A 80 2.78 -0.79 -2.63
CA VAL A 80 4.23 -0.94 -2.60
C VAL A 80 4.70 -0.64 -1.19
N VAL A 81 5.43 -1.58 -0.60
CA VAL A 81 5.88 -1.46 0.77
C VAL A 81 7.37 -1.72 0.93
N ASN A 82 7.94 -1.12 1.97
CA ASN A 82 9.24 -1.49 2.51
C ASN A 82 9.03 -2.16 3.86
N LYS A 83 9.59 -3.36 4.04
CA LYS A 83 9.64 -4.01 5.36
C LYS A 83 10.52 -3.20 6.30
N PHE A 84 10.01 -2.90 7.48
CA PHE A 84 10.78 -2.32 8.56
C PHE A 84 11.68 -3.40 9.14
N LEU A 85 12.92 -3.47 8.68
CA LEU A 85 13.88 -4.49 9.10
C LEU A 85 14.55 -4.05 10.41
N GLN A 86 14.10 -4.66 11.51
CA GLN A 86 14.70 -4.68 12.85
C GLN A 86 14.80 -3.34 13.61
N VAL A 87 14.01 -3.25 14.69
CA VAL A 87 14.27 -2.35 15.82
C VAL A 87 15.60 -2.77 16.45
N HIS A 88 16.62 -1.90 16.37
CA HIS A 88 17.91 -2.14 17.03
C HIS A 88 17.94 -1.62 18.47
N ASP A 89 17.06 -0.67 18.81
CA ASP A 89 17.00 -0.03 20.11
C ASP A 89 15.61 -0.23 20.72
N PHE A 90 15.51 -1.20 21.62
CA PHE A 90 14.41 -1.25 22.58
C PHE A 90 14.78 -0.35 23.76
N TYR A 91 13.92 0.60 24.10
CA TYR A 91 14.03 1.28 25.39
C TYR A 91 13.27 0.45 26.43
N ASP A 92 13.97 0.00 27.47
CA ASP A 92 13.30 -0.45 28.69
C ASP A 92 12.59 0.76 29.32
N ILE A 93 11.30 0.60 29.60
CA ILE A 93 10.43 1.60 30.25
C ILE A 93 10.44 1.37 31.75
#